data_AF-A0A832NAQ3-F1
#
_entry.id   AF-A0A832NAQ3-F1
#
_cell.length_a   1.000
_cell.length_b   1.000
_cell.length_c   1.000
_cell.angle_alpha   90.00
_cell.angle_beta   90.00
_cell.angle_gamma   90.00
#
_symmetry.space_group_name_H-M   'P 1'
#
loop_
_entity.id
_entity.type
_entity.pdbx_description
1 polymer ?
#
loop_
_entity_poly.entity_id
_entity_poly.type
_entity_poly.pdbx_seq_one_letter_code
_entity_poly.pdbx_strand_id
1 'polypeptide(L)' 'MPLVDLRPQKQRRTLEELVRHLNTFSLDLKFSAGIWYFSPPASRFHDKYKPDLSIEQRIEIAADLARYGLKAIEAHYPN' A
#
# COMPACT_ATOMS: atom_id res chain seq x y z
N MET A 1 -13.12 -16.20 -22.11
CA MET A 1 -13.01 -17.04 -20.90
C MET A 1 -14.16 -16.68 -19.98
N PRO A 2 -15.00 -17.63 -19.54
CA PRO A 2 -16.02 -17.31 -18.54
C PRO A 2 -15.34 -16.86 -17.24
N LEU A 3 -15.95 -15.90 -16.55
CA LEU A 3 -15.49 -15.46 -15.22
C LEU A 3 -15.59 -16.65 -14.26
N VAL A 4 -14.53 -16.90 -13.49
CA VAL A 4 -14.50 -17.95 -12.47
C VAL A 4 -15.47 -17.58 -11.35
N ASP A 5 -16.33 -18.51 -10.92
CA ASP A 5 -17.20 -18.29 -9.76
C ASP A 5 -16.36 -18.27 -8.48
N LEU A 6 -16.23 -17.07 -7.88
CA LEU A 6 -15.48 -16.87 -6.63
C LEU A 6 -16.36 -17.00 -5.38
N ARG A 7 -17.68 -17.20 -5.50
CA ARG A 7 -18.58 -17.34 -4.34
C ARG A 7 -18.15 -18.43 -3.36
N PRO A 8 -17.59 -19.59 -3.78
CA PRO A 8 -17.08 -20.61 -2.87
C PRO A 8 -15.89 -20.17 -2.00
N GLN A 9 -15.17 -19.10 -2.37
CA GLN A 9 -14.03 -18.58 -1.59
C GLN A 9 -14.47 -17.80 -0.34
N LYS A 10 -15.78 -17.51 -0.21
CA LYS A 10 -16.31 -16.79 0.95
C LYS A 10 -16.57 -17.77 2.10
N GLN A 11 -15.95 -17.51 3.25
CA GLN A 11 -16.35 -18.13 4.50
C GLN A 11 -17.68 -17.51 4.98
N ARG A 12 -18.77 -18.28 4.95
CA ARG A 12 -20.03 -17.89 5.59
C ARG A 12 -19.90 -18.06 7.10
N ARG A 13 -20.34 -17.06 7.86
CA ARG A 13 -20.41 -17.06 9.31
C ARG A 13 -21.86 -16.97 9.74
N THR A 14 -22.25 -17.66 10.82
CA THR A 14 -23.52 -17.38 11.51
C THR A 14 -23.49 -15.99 12.15
N LEU A 15 -24.62 -15.54 12.70
CA LEU A 15 -24.68 -14.28 13.45
C LEU A 15 -23.70 -14.28 14.63
N GLU A 16 -23.67 -15.36 15.41
CA GLU A 16 -22.80 -15.51 16.58
C GLU A 16 -21.33 -15.56 16.18
N GLU A 17 -21.02 -16.26 15.08
CA GLU A 17 -19.66 -16.32 14.53
C GLU A 17 -19.20 -14.96 13.98
N LEU A 18 -20.10 -14.18 13.38
CA LEU A 18 -19.79 -12.84 12.89
C LEU A 18 -19.53 -11.88 14.06
N VAL A 19 -20.38 -11.88 15.08
CA VAL A 19 -20.19 -11.06 16.30
C VAL A 19 -18.87 -11.41 16.98
N ARG A 20 -18.56 -12.70 17.12
CA ARG A 20 -17.27 -13.14 17.66
C ARG A 20 -16.11 -12.66 16.79
N HIS A 21 -16.20 -12.81 15.48
CA HIS A 21 -15.17 -12.34 14.55
C HIS A 21 -14.94 -10.82 14.66
N LEU A 22 -16.00 -10.01 14.77
CA LEU A 22 -15.86 -8.56 14.96
C LEU A 22 -15.10 -8.20 16.24
N ASN A 23 -15.25 -9.02 17.30
CA ASN A 23 -14.59 -8.78 18.58
C ASN A 23 -13.17 -9.35 18.66
N THR A 24 -12.85 -10.40 17.90
CA THR A 24 -11.56 -11.11 18.01
C THR A 24 -10.65 -10.92 16.81
N PHE A 25 -11.16 -10.45 15.68
CA PHE A 25 -10.36 -10.22 14.49
C PHE A 25 -9.46 -9.01 14.70
N SER A 26 -8.16 -9.23 14.51
CA SER A 26 -7.16 -8.18 14.48
C SER A 26 -6.45 -8.25 13.14
N LEU A 27 -6.26 -7.09 12.52
CA LEU A 27 -5.55 -6.96 11.26
C LEU A 27 -4.45 -5.91 11.44
N ASP A 28 -3.20 -6.38 11.45
CA ASP A 28 -2.02 -5.51 11.44
C ASP A 28 -1.63 -5.23 9.99
N LEU A 29 -2.05 -4.06 9.49
CA LEU A 29 -1.78 -3.64 8.12
C LEU A 29 -0.34 -3.13 8.00
N LYS A 30 0.46 -3.81 7.16
CA LYS A 30 1.87 -3.46 6.91
C LYS A 30 2.03 -2.80 5.55
N PHE A 31 1.70 -1.52 5.48
CA PHE A 31 1.79 -0.76 4.24
C PHE A 31 3.25 -0.50 3.83
N SER A 32 3.51 -0.62 2.54
CA SER A 32 4.77 -0.26 1.89
C SER A 32 4.52 0.81 0.84
N ALA A 33 5.58 1.57 0.50
CA ALA A 33 5.55 2.56 -0.58
C ALA A 33 6.81 2.45 -1.43
N GLY A 34 6.65 2.48 -2.74
CA GLY A 34 7.78 2.60 -3.66
C GLY A 34 8.54 3.91 -3.48
N ILE A 35 9.86 3.86 -3.50
CA ILE A 35 10.72 5.05 -3.33
C ILE A 35 10.45 6.13 -4.41
N TRP A 36 9.91 5.73 -5.57
CA TRP A 36 9.47 6.64 -6.64
C TRP A 36 8.21 7.43 -6.29
N TYR A 37 7.36 6.95 -5.36
CA TYR A 37 6.13 7.63 -4.95
C TYR A 37 6.39 9.01 -4.37
N PHE A 38 7.53 9.19 -3.72
CA PHE A 38 7.90 10.45 -3.07
C PHE A 38 8.37 11.54 -4.05
N SER A 39 8.57 11.21 -5.32
CA SER A 39 8.96 12.18 -6.36
C SER A 39 7.80 12.50 -7.30
N PRO A 40 7.74 13.74 -7.83
CA PRO A 40 6.70 14.14 -8.74
C PRO A 40 6.74 13.29 -10.03
N PRO A 41 5.63 12.64 -10.40
CA PRO A 41 5.58 11.88 -11.64
C PRO A 41 5.51 12.84 -12.83
N ALA A 42 6.24 12.50 -13.89
CA ALA A 42 5.92 13.01 -15.22
C ALA A 42 4.74 12.20 -15.78
N SER A 43 4.03 12.79 -16.74
CA SER A 43 2.99 12.13 -17.51
C SER A 43 3.40 12.12 -18.98
N ARG A 44 2.76 11.26 -19.79
CA ARG A 44 2.89 11.36 -21.26
C ARG A 44 2.33 12.68 -21.83
N PHE A 45 1.59 13.44 -21.03
CA PHE A 45 0.90 14.66 -21.45
C PHE A 45 1.50 15.96 -20.88
N HIS A 46 2.30 15.88 -19.81
CA HIS A 46 2.89 17.04 -19.18
C HIS A 46 4.18 16.66 -18.43
N ASP A 47 5.08 17.63 -18.31
CA ASP A 47 6.29 17.50 -17.52
C ASP A 47 5.99 17.56 -16.01
N LYS A 48 6.99 17.33 -15.17
CA LYS A 48 6.88 17.42 -13.71
C LYS A 48 6.59 18.84 -13.28
N TYR A 49 5.60 18.99 -12.40
CA TYR A 49 5.28 20.29 -11.79
C TYR A 49 6.21 20.68 -10.62
N LYS A 50 7.12 19.78 -10.22
CA LYS A 50 8.10 19.99 -9.15
C LYS A 50 9.43 19.32 -9.51
N PRO A 51 10.56 19.76 -8.94
CA PRO A 51 11.85 19.09 -9.09
C PRO A 51 11.85 17.68 -8.51
N ASP A 52 12.78 16.85 -8.97
CA ASP A 52 13.05 15.55 -8.37
C ASP A 52 13.68 15.69 -6.99
N LEU A 53 13.34 14.74 -6.11
CA LEU A 53 13.97 14.61 -4.80
C LEU A 53 15.18 13.69 -4.87
N SER A 54 16.21 13.99 -4.08
CA SER A 54 17.33 13.07 -3.84
C SER A 54 16.88 11.82 -3.09
N ILE A 55 17.71 10.78 -3.05
CA ILE A 55 17.38 9.54 -2.32
C ILE A 55 17.21 9.84 -0.82
N GLU A 56 18.09 10.65 -0.27
CA GLU A 56 18.09 11.07 1.15
C GLU A 56 16.78 11.79 1.49
N GLN A 57 16.36 12.75 0.65
CA GLN A 57 15.10 13.47 0.85
C GLN A 57 13.89 12.52 0.83
N ARG A 58 13.90 11.50 -0.03
CA ARG A 58 12.81 10.51 -0.11
C ARG A 58 12.78 9.61 1.13
N ILE A 59 13.95 9.18 1.61
CA ILE A 59 14.08 8.37 2.84
C ILE A 59 13.56 9.16 4.04
N GLU A 60 13.83 10.47 4.09
CA GLU A 60 13.41 11.32 5.20
C GLU A 60 11.89 11.48 5.25
N ILE A 61 11.24 11.65 4.09
CA ILE A 61 9.78 11.63 4.00
C ILE A 61 9.23 10.28 4.47
N ALA A 62 9.83 9.17 4.04
CA ALA A 62 9.39 7.84 4.45
C ALA A 62 9.56 7.60 5.95
N ALA A 63 10.66 8.08 6.55
CA ALA A 63 10.90 8.02 7.99
C ALA A 63 9.83 8.81 8.76
N ASP A 64 9.47 10.01 8.27
CA ASP A 64 8.37 10.80 8.83
C ASP A 64 7.02 10.09 8.72
N LEU A 65 6.81 9.29 7.67
CA LEU A 65 5.59 8.50 7.47
C LEU A 65 5.55 7.21 8.30
N ALA A 66 6.67 6.76 8.88
CA ALA A 66 6.70 5.57 9.71
C ALA A 66 5.79 5.71 10.94
N ARG A 67 5.70 6.92 11.52
CA ARG A 67 4.77 7.23 12.64
C ARG A 67 3.30 7.14 12.23
N TYR A 68 3.01 7.22 10.93
CA TYR A 68 1.67 7.13 10.36
C TYR A 68 1.36 5.75 9.75
N GLY A 69 2.22 4.76 9.95
CA GLY A 69 1.94 3.36 9.59
C GLY A 69 2.69 2.84 8.36
N LEU A 70 3.57 3.63 7.73
CA LEU A 70 4.47 3.09 6.71
C LEU A 70 5.47 2.12 7.35
N LYS A 71 5.53 0.88 6.84
CA LYS A 71 6.37 -0.19 7.40
C LYS A 71 7.59 -0.52 6.54
N ALA A 72 7.57 -0.20 5.25
CA ALA A 72 8.66 -0.52 4.34
C ALA A 72 8.71 0.43 3.14
N ILE A 73 9.89 0.51 2.52
CA ILE A 73 10.13 1.19 1.25
C ILE A 73 10.45 0.13 0.20
N GLU A 74 9.77 0.18 -0.94
CA GLU A 74 10.07 -0.67 -2.09
C GLU A 74 11.02 0.07 -3.03
N ALA A 75 11.99 -0.64 -3.58
CA ALA A 75 12.93 -0.10 -4.56
C ALA A 75 13.11 -1.10 -5.70
N HIS A 76 13.30 -0.57 -6.91
CA HIS A 76 13.74 -1.35 -8.05
C HIS A 76 15.23 -1.13 -8.24
N TYR A 77 15.98 -2.21 -8.40
CA TYR A 77 17.37 -2.11 -8.82
C TYR A 77 17.39 -1.62 -10.27
N PRO A 78 18.18 -0.60 -10.61
CA PRO A 78 18.32 -0.18 -12.00
C PRO A 78 18.99 -1.30 -12.80
N ASN A 79 18.32 -1.76 -13.86
CA ASN A 79 18.86 -2.74 -14.81
C ASN A 79 20.13 -2.24 -15.50
#